data_AF-A0A398A2B0-F1
#
_entry.id   AF-A0A398A2B0-F1
#
_cell.length_a   1.000
_cell.length_b   1.000
_cell.length_c   1.000
_cell.angle_alpha   90.00
_cell.angle_beta   90.00
_cell.angle_gamma   90.00
#
_symmetry.space_group_name_H-M   'P 1'
#
loop_
_entity.id
_entity.type
_entity.pdbx_description
1 polymer ?
#
loop_
_entity_poly.entity_id
_entity_poly.type
_entity_poly.pdbx_seq_one_letter_code
_entity_poly.pdbx_strand_id
1 'polypeptide(L)'
;MLPRTNHHPLLLYKRLFFGALSTKVKVIFKLLLQVIVSSLWRERNARIFRNVSLTPLAFFKLVDRSLRDRLLSITRDPSQALSLLQFYFWFLVLIANR
;
A
#
# COMPACT_ATOMS: atom_id res chain seq x y z
N MET A 1 13.68 -17.78 -43.80
CA MET A 1 14.28 -18.07 -42.47
C MET A 1 13.82 -16.96 -41.51
N LEU A 2 12.82 -17.22 -40.66
CA LEU A 2 12.35 -16.28 -39.64
C LEU A 2 13.00 -16.61 -38.29
N PRO A 3 13.39 -15.63 -37.46
CA PRO A 3 14.01 -15.89 -36.18
C PRO A 3 12.97 -16.39 -35.18
N ARG A 4 13.19 -17.60 -34.65
CA ARG A 4 12.39 -18.21 -33.59
C ARG A 4 12.63 -17.45 -32.29
N THR A 5 11.76 -16.49 -31.99
CA THR A 5 11.77 -15.77 -30.72
C THR A 5 11.23 -16.69 -29.62
N ASN A 6 12.13 -17.43 -28.96
CA ASN A 6 11.81 -18.24 -27.78
C ASN A 6 11.47 -17.32 -26.58
N HIS A 7 10.29 -16.72 -26.58
CA HIS A 7 9.78 -15.96 -25.43
C HIS A 7 9.22 -16.96 -24.42
N HIS A 8 10.08 -17.46 -23.54
CA HIS A 8 9.66 -18.37 -22.47
C HIS A 8 8.60 -17.66 -21.59
N PRO A 9 7.39 -18.21 -21.46
CA PRO A 9 6.29 -17.58 -20.70
C PRO A 9 6.66 -17.33 -19.22
N LEU A 10 7.59 -18.11 -18.67
CA LEU A 10 8.12 -17.97 -17.32
C LEU A 10 8.88 -16.65 -17.11
N LEU A 11 9.61 -16.15 -18.11
CA LEU A 11 10.31 -14.86 -17.99
C LEU A 11 9.33 -13.70 -17.98
N LEU A 12 8.27 -13.78 -18.80
CA LEU A 12 7.19 -12.79 -18.82
C LEU A 12 6.47 -12.76 -17.46
N TYR A 13 6.16 -13.95 -16.92
CA TYR A 13 5.53 -14.11 -15.62
C TYR A 13 6.42 -13.55 -14.51
N LYS A 14 7.70 -13.89 -14.48
CA LYS A 14 8.65 -13.39 -13.47
C LYS A 14 8.80 -11.87 -13.53
N ARG A 15 8.83 -11.26 -14.73
CA ARG A 15 8.94 -9.81 -14.92
C ARG A 15 7.66 -9.08 -14.49
N LEU A 16 6.49 -9.61 -14.83
CA LEU A 16 5.19 -9.07 -14.40
C LEU A 16 5.01 -9.21 -12.89
N PHE A 17 5.29 -10.38 -12.33
CA PHE A 17 5.11 -10.66 -10.90
C PHE A 17 6.12 -9.90 -10.04
N PHE A 18 7.43 -10.02 -10.30
CA PHE A 18 8.44 -9.32 -9.50
C PHE A 18 8.52 -7.82 -9.82
N GLY A 19 8.21 -7.37 -11.03
CA GLY A 19 8.27 -5.95 -11.37
C GLY A 19 7.05 -5.15 -10.90
N ALA A 20 5.84 -5.63 -11.24
CA ALA A 20 4.60 -4.91 -10.96
C ALA A 20 4.18 -5.03 -9.49
N LEU A 21 4.28 -6.22 -8.86
CA LEU A 21 4.02 -6.32 -7.42
C LEU A 21 5.08 -5.55 -6.61
N SER A 22 6.36 -5.59 -6.99
CA SER A 22 7.40 -4.81 -6.29
C SER A 22 7.10 -3.32 -6.32
N THR A 23 6.60 -2.80 -7.44
CA THR A 23 6.20 -1.39 -7.55
C THR A 23 4.98 -1.07 -6.67
N LYS A 24 3.92 -1.90 -6.71
CA LYS A 24 2.72 -1.70 -5.88
C LYS A 24 3.03 -1.79 -4.38
N VAL A 25 3.86 -2.76 -3.97
CA VAL A 25 4.33 -2.93 -2.59
C VAL A 25 5.13 -1.70 -2.16
N LYS A 26 6.11 -1.25 -2.97
CA LYS A 26 6.89 -0.03 -2.67
C LYS A 26 6.01 1.20 -2.48
N VAL A 27 4.99 1.38 -3.32
CA VAL A 27 4.03 2.50 -3.18
C VAL A 27 3.26 2.41 -1.87
N ILE A 28 2.70 1.23 -1.54
CA ILE A 28 1.95 1.03 -0.30
C ILE A 28 2.83 1.27 0.93
N PHE A 29 4.06 0.73 0.96
CA PHE A 29 4.97 0.94 2.08
C PHE A 29 5.39 2.40 2.23
N LYS A 30 5.65 3.11 1.13
CA LYS A 30 5.93 4.56 1.17
C LYS A 30 4.73 5.34 1.72
N LEU A 31 3.52 5.04 1.26
CA LEU A 31 2.30 5.68 1.75
C LEU A 31 2.04 5.37 3.23
N LEU A 32 2.24 4.12 3.64
CA LEU A 32 2.10 3.71 5.04
C LEU A 32 3.09 4.47 5.93
N LEU A 33 4.37 4.53 5.54
CA LEU A 33 5.38 5.30 6.27
C LEU A 33 4.98 6.78 6.37
N GLN A 34 4.55 7.38 5.26
CA GLN A 34 4.09 8.77 5.24
C GLN A 34 2.90 9.00 6.17
N VAL A 35 1.91 8.12 6.16
CA VAL A 35 0.72 8.20 7.02
C VAL A 35 1.10 8.06 8.49
N ILE A 36 1.96 7.09 8.84
CA ILE A 36 2.42 6.87 10.22
C ILE A 36 3.15 8.10 10.74
N VAL A 37 4.16 8.60 10.02
CA VAL A 37 4.97 9.75 10.43
C VAL A 37 4.10 11.00 10.60
N SER A 38 3.22 11.28 9.64
CA SER A 38 2.27 12.39 9.72
C SER A 38 1.35 12.27 10.94
N SER A 39 0.80 11.08 11.16
CA SER A 39 -0.16 10.85 12.26
C SER A 39 0.52 10.96 13.61
N LEU A 40 1.72 10.41 13.77
CA LEU A 40 2.51 10.49 14.99
C LEU A 40 2.90 11.94 15.33
N TRP A 41 3.32 12.70 14.31
CA TRP A 41 3.62 14.12 14.49
C TRP A 41 2.39 14.91 14.95
N ARG A 42 1.21 14.66 14.34
CA ARG A 42 -0.05 15.30 14.74
C ARG A 42 -0.46 14.92 16.16
N GLU A 43 -0.34 13.64 16.51
CA GLU A 43 -0.68 13.11 17.82
C GLU A 43 0.19 13.74 18.92
N ARG A 44 1.51 13.77 18.72
CA ARG A 44 2.45 14.43 19.64
C ARG A 44 2.10 15.92 19.83
N ASN A 45 1.82 16.63 18.75
CA ASN A 45 1.44 18.04 18.83
C ASN A 45 0.10 18.23 19.54
N ALA A 46 -0.87 17.34 19.34
CA ALA A 46 -2.13 17.37 20.08
C ALA A 46 -1.92 17.15 21.59
N ARG A 47 -1.01 16.26 21.98
CA ARG A 47 -0.63 16.08 23.39
C ARG A 47 -0.02 17.34 23.98
N ILE A 48 0.99 17.92 23.31
CA ILE A 48 1.72 19.09 23.83
C ILE A 48 0.82 20.32 23.92
N PHE A 49 0.07 20.63 22.86
CA PHE A 49 -0.63 21.91 22.75
C PHE A 49 -2.10 21.86 23.19
N ARG A 50 -2.69 20.66 23.28
CA ARG A 50 -4.12 20.51 23.61
C ARG A 50 -4.38 19.54 24.75
N ASN A 51 -3.35 18.89 25.29
CA ASN A 51 -3.47 17.83 26.28
C ASN A 51 -4.44 16.71 25.88
N VAL A 52 -4.57 16.46 24.57
CA VAL A 52 -5.41 15.39 24.00
C VAL A 52 -4.49 14.26 23.55
N SER A 53 -4.83 13.02 23.93
CA SER A 53 -4.11 11.83 23.49
C SER A 53 -5.06 10.80 22.90
N LEU A 54 -4.58 10.09 21.89
CA LEU A 54 -5.30 8.94 21.34
C LEU A 54 -4.89 7.67 22.09
N THR A 55 -5.85 6.77 22.28
CA THR A 55 -5.52 5.39 22.65
C THR A 55 -4.78 4.71 21.49
N PRO A 56 -3.93 3.71 21.75
CA PRO A 56 -3.23 2.98 20.69
C PRO A 56 -4.18 2.43 19.62
N LEU A 57 -5.32 1.86 20.04
CA LEU A 57 -6.34 1.34 19.12
C LEU A 57 -6.94 2.44 18.24
N ALA A 58 -7.26 3.61 18.81
CA ALA A 58 -7.78 4.74 18.04
C ALA A 58 -6.74 5.27 17.04
N PHE A 59 -5.47 5.30 17.43
CA PHE A 59 -4.36 5.68 16.54
C PHE A 59 -4.22 4.72 15.37
N PHE A 60 -4.22 3.40 15.60
CA PHE A 60 -4.14 2.42 14.52
C PHE A 60 -5.34 2.48 13.56
N LYS A 61 -6.56 2.68 14.07
CA LYS A 61 -7.76 2.88 13.24
C LYS A 61 -7.64 4.14 12.38
N LEU A 62 -7.08 5.22 12.91
CA LEU A 62 -6.84 6.46 12.17
C LEU A 62 -5.82 6.26 11.04
N VAL A 63 -4.74 5.53 11.31
CA VAL A 63 -3.71 5.20 10.30
C VAL A 63 -4.29 4.32 9.19
N ASP A 64 -5.00 3.25 9.52
CA ASP A 64 -5.66 2.37 8.54
C ASP A 64 -6.65 3.16 7.68
N ARG A 65 -7.52 3.97 8.30
CA ARG A 65 -8.47 4.79 7.56
C ARG A 65 -7.78 5.79 6.61
N SER A 66 -6.76 6.48 7.11
CA SER A 66 -6.00 7.47 6.32
C SER A 66 -5.27 6.83 5.14
N LEU A 67 -4.74 5.62 5.31
CA LEU A 67 -4.14 4.87 4.22
C LEU A 67 -5.19 4.49 3.17
N ARG A 68 -6.35 3.96 3.58
CA ARG A 68 -7.44 3.62 2.66
C ARG A 68 -7.92 4.83 1.87
N ASP A 69 -8.13 5.96 2.53
CA ASP A 69 -8.56 7.21 1.88
C ASP A 69 -7.52 7.69 0.85
N ARG A 70 -6.21 7.58 1.16
CA ARG A 70 -5.14 7.86 0.18
C ARG A 70 -5.15 6.88 -0.99
N LEU A 71 -5.30 5.59 -0.73
CA LEU A 71 -5.36 4.57 -1.79
C LEU A 71 -6.57 4.76 -2.71
N LEU A 72 -7.69 5.27 -2.19
CA LEU A 72 -8.86 5.64 -2.98
C LEU A 72 -8.63 6.91 -3.82
N SER A 73 -7.86 7.86 -3.29
CA SER A 73 -7.55 9.13 -3.99
C SER A 73 -6.58 8.96 -5.17
N ILE A 74 -5.78 7.88 -5.19
CA ILE A 74 -4.87 7.61 -6.30
C ILE A 74 -5.69 7.16 -7.50
N THR A 75 -5.78 8.02 -8.53
CA THR A 75 -6.48 7.77 -9.78
C THR A 75 -6.15 6.38 -10.31
N ARG A 76 -7.20 5.59 -10.58
CA ARG A 76 -7.06 4.28 -11.20
C ARG A 76 -6.52 4.46 -12.60
N ASP A 77 -5.35 3.90 -12.85
CA ASP A 77 -4.92 3.62 -14.21
C ASP A 77 -5.81 2.49 -14.75
N PRO A 78 -6.63 2.74 -15.79
CA PRO A 78 -7.56 1.75 -16.33
C PRO A 78 -6.86 0.51 -16.89
N SER A 79 -5.54 0.56 -17.13
CA SER A 79 -4.75 -0.59 -17.55
C SER A 79 -4.35 -1.54 -16.40
N GLN A 80 -4.58 -1.15 -15.14
CA GLN A 80 -4.19 -1.98 -13.99
C GLN A 80 -5.31 -2.95 -13.56
N ALA A 81 -5.04 -4.25 -13.72
CA ALA A 81 -5.95 -5.34 -13.37
C ALA A 81 -6.37 -5.39 -11.88
N LEU A 82 -5.62 -4.77 -10.96
CA LEU A 82 -5.95 -4.71 -9.54
C LEU A 82 -5.69 -3.32 -8.96
N SER A 83 -6.72 -2.73 -8.33
CA SER A 83 -6.56 -1.46 -7.61
C SER A 83 -5.63 -1.61 -6.40
N LEU A 84 -4.89 -0.56 -6.05
CA LEU A 84 -3.98 -0.58 -4.88
C LEU A 84 -4.71 -0.91 -3.57
N LEU A 85 -5.97 -0.45 -3.43
CA LEU A 85 -6.82 -0.77 -2.28
C LEU A 85 -7.13 -2.27 -2.18
N GLN A 86 -7.46 -2.90 -3.31
CA GLN A 86 -7.75 -4.34 -3.35
C GLN A 86 -6.50 -5.17 -3.03
N PHE A 87 -5.33 -4.72 -3.49
CA PHE A 87 -4.05 -5.32 -3.11
C PHE A 87 -3.76 -5.18 -1.61
N TYR A 88 -4.08 -4.02 -1.02
CA TYR A 88 -3.92 -3.79 0.42
C TYR A 88 -4.83 -4.71 1.26
N PHE A 89 -6.10 -4.90 0.88
CA PHE A 89 -6.98 -5.85 1.57
C PHE A 89 -6.50 -7.29 1.47
N TRP A 90 -6.06 -7.72 0.29
CA TRP A 90 -5.48 -9.05 0.13
C TRP A 90 -4.27 -9.26 1.05
N PHE A 91 -3.40 -8.26 1.16
CA PHE A 91 -2.23 -8.31 2.04
C PHE A 91 -2.60 -8.42 3.52
N LEU A 92 -3.60 -7.67 3.99
CA LEU A 92 -4.08 -7.77 5.37
C LEU A 92 -4.68 -9.15 5.68
N VAL A 93 -5.48 -9.69 4.78
CA VAL A 93 -6.08 -11.03 4.93
C VAL A 93 -5.00 -12.11 4.95
N LEU A 94 -3.97 -11.99 4.12
CA LEU A 94 -2.83 -12.91 4.13
C LEU A 94 -2.08 -12.92 5.47
N ILE A 95 -1.87 -11.73 6.07
CA ILE A 95 -1.20 -11.62 7.37
C ILE A 95 -2.09 -12.15 8.50
N ALA A 96 -3.39 -11.86 8.46
CA ALA A 96 -4.32 -12.25 9.52
C ALA A 96 -4.60 -13.76 9.57
N ASN A 97 -4.41 -14.48 8.45
CA ASN A 97 -4.58 -15.94 8.35
C ASN A 97 -3.27 -16.71 8.55
N ARG A 98 -2.22 -16.05 9.07
CA ARG A 98 -0.93 -16.65 9.42
C ARG A 98 -0.75 -16.64 10.93
#